data_AF-Q9N873-F1
#
_entry.id   AF-Q9N873-F1
#
_cell.length_a   1.000
_cell.length_b   1.000
_cell.length_c   1.000
_cell.angle_alpha   90.00
_cell.angle_beta   90.00
_cell.angle_gamma   90.00
#
_symmetry.space_group_name_H-M   'P 1'
#
loop_
_entity.id
_entity.type
_entity.pdbx_description
1 polymer ?
#
loop_
_entity_poly.entity_id
_entity_poly.type
_entity_poly.pdbx_seq_one_letter_code
_entity_poly.pdbx_strand_id
1 'polypeptide(L)'
;MFHAARSAADSETSVCHALTAQDLHEVERVVQEVGVINYFGRQRFGTTCILTSDVGVQFLQGRLREGLRMILESKARMVPEMQRVVELFDASEYAAALQTAPYFCYQERDILRHLSTNPTDYLGSLQTISRTMGMMYFHCVQSLVWNLLASSRLSDKGRAHAEVGDLVLESTYQERVAHQGCAANAEF
;
A
#
# COMPACT_ATOMS: atom_id res chain seq x y z
N MET A 1 -13.09 2.23 18.59
CA MET A 1 -12.55 2.96 19.75
C MET A 1 -11.13 2.48 19.95
N PHE A 2 -10.17 3.07 19.24
CA PHE A 2 -8.76 2.70 19.33
C PHE A 2 -8.15 3.45 20.52
N HIS A 3 -7.99 2.77 21.65
CA HIS A 3 -7.17 3.29 22.73
C HIS A 3 -5.70 3.08 22.36
N ALA A 4 -5.12 4.07 21.70
CA ALA A 4 -3.69 4.26 21.71
C ALA A 4 -3.30 4.68 23.14
N ALA A 5 -2.66 3.78 23.88
CA ALA A 5 -1.98 4.14 25.11
C ALA A 5 -0.80 5.06 24.73
N ARG A 6 -1.03 6.38 24.77
CA ARG A 6 0.05 7.37 24.79
C ARG A 6 0.49 7.52 26.24
N SER A 7 1.55 6.81 26.62
CA SER A 7 2.37 7.22 27.75
C SER A 7 3.16 8.46 27.31
N ALA A 8 2.94 9.57 28.01
CA ALA A 8 3.74 10.77 27.89
C ALA A 8 4.93 10.65 28.86
N ALA A 9 6.07 10.20 28.34
CA ALA A 9 7.38 10.41 28.95
C ALA A 9 8.44 10.15 27.88
N ASP A 10 9.47 11.00 27.89
CA ASP A 10 10.75 10.88 27.18
C ASP A 10 10.76 11.29 25.71
N SER A 11 10.72 12.61 25.51
CA SER A 11 11.43 13.27 24.42
C SER A 11 12.95 13.15 24.64
N GLU A 12 13.51 11.96 24.49
CA GLU A 12 14.95 11.81 24.27
C GLU A 12 15.23 12.07 22.79
N THR A 13 15.99 13.12 22.54
CA THR A 13 16.61 13.41 21.26
C THR A 13 17.38 12.16 20.82
N SER A 14 16.80 11.37 19.91
CA SER A 14 17.44 10.18 19.34
C SER A 14 18.73 10.62 18.65
N VAL A 15 19.85 10.49 19.35
CA VAL A 15 21.18 10.67 18.78
C VAL A 15 21.32 9.60 17.72
N CYS A 16 21.25 9.98 16.44
CA CYS A 16 21.59 9.08 15.34
C CYS A 16 23.07 8.74 15.47
N HIS A 17 23.37 7.66 16.18
CA HIS A 17 24.73 7.12 16.24
C HIS A 17 25.15 6.84 14.79
N ALA A 18 26.26 7.44 14.35
CA ALA A 18 26.76 7.17 13.02
C ALA A 18 27.09 5.68 12.92
N LEU A 19 26.58 5.01 11.88
CA LEU A 19 26.88 3.61 11.60
C LEU A 19 28.39 3.47 11.45
N THR A 20 28.98 2.59 12.25
CA THR A 20 30.41 2.28 12.19
C THR A 20 30.68 1.15 11.19
N ALA A 21 31.95 0.96 10.84
CA ALA A 21 32.35 -0.17 10.00
C ALA A 21 32.04 -1.53 10.65
N GLN A 22 32.01 -1.59 11.99
CA GLN A 22 31.65 -2.80 12.73
C GLN A 22 30.16 -3.09 12.62
N ASP A 23 29.31 -2.07 12.76
CA ASP A 23 27.85 -2.20 12.59
C ASP A 23 27.52 -2.71 11.19
N LEU A 24 28.21 -2.20 10.16
CA LEU A 24 28.00 -2.64 8.78
C LEU A 24 28.40 -4.10 8.57
N HIS A 25 29.54 -4.52 9.14
CA HIS A 25 29.98 -5.92 9.09
C HIS A 25 29.00 -6.87 9.78
N GLU A 26 28.43 -6.44 10.91
CA GLU A 26 27.42 -7.22 11.63
C GLU A 26 26.12 -7.36 10.83
N VAL A 27 25.63 -6.25 10.24
CA VAL A 27 24.44 -6.27 9.38
C VAL A 27 24.66 -7.18 8.17
N GLU A 28 25.80 -7.08 7.51
CA GLU A 28 26.14 -7.94 6.36
C GLU A 28 26.11 -9.42 6.75
N ARG A 29 26.76 -9.79 7.86
CA ARG A 29 26.77 -11.17 8.37
C ARG A 29 25.35 -11.67 8.65
N VAL A 30 24.53 -10.90 9.37
CA VAL A 30 23.15 -11.31 9.72
C VAL A 30 22.29 -11.48 8.47
N VAL A 31 22.42 -10.57 7.49
CA VAL A 31 21.66 -10.66 6.23
C VAL A 31 22.10 -11.88 5.41
N GLN A 32 23.39 -12.23 5.41
CA GLN A 32 23.87 -13.42 4.70
C GLN A 32 23.43 -14.73 5.36
N GLU A 33 23.43 -14.79 6.70
CA GLU A 33 23.11 -16.01 7.45
C GLU A 33 21.60 -16.24 7.61
N VAL A 34 20.84 -15.20 7.92
CA VAL A 34 19.43 -15.28 8.31
C VAL A 34 18.50 -14.65 7.27
N GLY A 35 18.99 -13.68 6.50
CA GLY A 35 18.20 -12.93 5.54
C GLY A 35 17.40 -11.79 6.16
N VAL A 36 16.39 -11.34 5.42
CA VAL A 36 15.48 -10.26 5.85
C VAL A 36 14.03 -10.69 5.68
N ILE A 37 13.17 -10.11 6.50
CA ILE A 37 11.72 -10.35 6.40
C ILE A 37 11.22 -9.67 5.13
N ASN A 38 10.48 -10.41 4.30
CA ASN A 38 9.90 -9.92 3.06
C ASN A 38 8.65 -9.03 3.30
N TYR A 39 8.85 -7.89 3.94
CA TYR A 39 7.83 -6.87 4.13
C TYR A 39 7.57 -6.08 2.84
N PHE A 40 6.32 -5.68 2.63
CA PHE A 40 6.04 -4.59 1.71
C PHE A 40 6.47 -3.27 2.33
N GLY A 41 7.37 -2.55 1.64
CA GLY A 41 7.86 -1.25 2.09
C GLY A 41 6.84 -0.12 1.97
N ARG A 42 7.16 1.04 2.58
CA ARG A 42 6.29 2.24 2.61
C ARG A 42 5.81 2.67 1.22
N GLN A 43 6.67 2.57 0.20
CA GLN A 43 6.33 2.90 -1.19
C GLN A 43 5.08 2.16 -1.70
N ARG A 44 4.82 0.93 -1.22
CA ARG A 44 3.65 0.15 -1.62
C ARG A 44 2.34 0.79 -1.17
N PHE A 45 2.35 1.52 -0.06
CA PHE A 45 1.17 2.12 0.57
C PHE A 45 0.96 3.59 0.18
N GLY A 46 1.74 4.11 -0.77
CA GLY A 46 1.73 5.52 -1.15
C GLY A 46 2.70 6.37 -0.35
N THR A 47 2.84 7.63 -0.76
CA THR A 47 3.81 8.58 -0.19
C THR A 47 3.15 9.70 0.62
N THR A 48 1.83 9.85 0.54
CA THR A 48 1.08 10.87 1.27
C THR A 48 0.67 10.36 2.65
N CYS A 49 0.11 11.23 3.49
CA CYS A 49 -0.45 10.84 4.78
C CYS A 49 -1.73 9.99 4.68
N ILE A 50 -2.33 9.92 3.48
CA ILE A 50 -3.49 9.09 3.20
C ILE A 50 -3.00 7.81 2.54
N LEU A 51 -3.01 6.72 3.30
CA LEU A 51 -2.46 5.46 2.80
C LEU A 51 -3.40 4.84 1.77
N THR A 52 -2.80 4.28 0.72
CA THR A 52 -3.53 3.54 -0.32
C THR A 52 -4.29 2.34 0.28
N SER A 53 -3.78 1.75 1.37
CA SER A 53 -4.50 0.71 2.13
C SER A 53 -5.77 1.23 2.78
N ASP A 54 -5.77 2.46 3.31
CA ASP A 54 -6.92 3.01 4.03
C ASP A 54 -8.08 3.28 3.05
N VAL A 55 -7.76 3.77 1.86
CA VAL A 55 -8.72 3.87 0.74
C VAL A 55 -9.29 2.50 0.39
N GLY A 56 -8.44 1.49 0.26
CA GLY A 56 -8.86 0.11 -0.02
C GLY A 56 -9.78 -0.45 1.07
N VAL A 57 -9.53 -0.15 2.34
CA VAL A 57 -10.40 -0.54 3.47
C VAL A 57 -11.78 0.11 3.36
N GLN A 58 -11.87 1.40 2.98
CA GLN A 58 -13.16 2.04 2.74
C GLN A 58 -13.96 1.32 1.64
N PHE A 59 -13.31 0.95 0.54
CA PHE A 59 -13.95 0.24 -0.57
C PHE A 59 -14.45 -1.15 -0.14
N LEU A 60 -13.63 -1.92 0.58
CA LEU A 60 -14.03 -3.24 1.09
C LEU A 60 -15.19 -3.16 2.09
N GLN A 61 -15.31 -2.05 2.83
CA GLN A 61 -16.41 -1.81 3.76
C GLN A 61 -17.67 -1.23 3.09
N GLY A 62 -17.68 -1.11 1.75
CA GLY A 62 -18.81 -0.55 0.99
C GLY A 62 -18.97 0.96 1.14
N ARG A 63 -18.04 1.65 1.81
CA ARG A 63 -18.06 3.12 1.99
C ARG A 63 -17.40 3.81 0.80
N LEU A 64 -18.01 3.63 -0.37
CA LEU A 64 -17.44 4.04 -1.66
C LEU A 64 -17.22 5.55 -1.76
N ARG A 65 -18.19 6.36 -1.31
CA ARG A 65 -18.07 7.83 -1.29
C ARG A 65 -16.84 8.28 -0.49
N GLU A 66 -16.64 7.70 0.68
CA GLU A 66 -15.50 8.03 1.54
C GLU A 66 -14.17 7.61 0.90
N GLY A 67 -14.13 6.43 0.27
CA GLY A 67 -12.94 6.01 -0.47
C GLY A 67 -12.61 6.95 -1.65
N LEU A 68 -13.60 7.37 -2.43
CA LEU A 68 -13.42 8.35 -3.51
C LEU A 68 -12.97 9.71 -2.97
N ARG A 69 -13.58 10.18 -1.86
CA ARG A 69 -13.18 11.41 -1.17
C ARG A 69 -11.71 11.36 -0.74
N MET A 70 -11.26 10.23 -0.18
CA MET A 70 -9.87 10.05 0.24
C MET A 70 -8.88 10.08 -0.94
N ILE A 71 -9.29 9.62 -2.14
CA ILE A 71 -8.48 9.76 -3.36
C ILE A 71 -8.28 11.24 -3.68
N LEU A 72 -9.37 12.02 -3.70
CA LEU A 72 -9.31 13.46 -3.95
C LEU A 72 -8.47 14.18 -2.89
N GLU A 73 -8.65 13.84 -1.62
CA GLU A 73 -7.88 14.42 -0.50
C GLU A 73 -6.39 14.06 -0.59
N SER A 74 -6.06 12.83 -1.00
CA SER A 74 -4.67 12.41 -1.19
C SER A 74 -4.00 13.24 -2.28
N LYS A 75 -4.73 13.50 -3.37
CA LYS A 75 -4.28 14.41 -4.43
C LYS A 75 -4.10 15.84 -3.94
N ALA A 76 -4.98 16.33 -3.08
CA ALA A 76 -4.89 17.67 -2.49
C ALA A 76 -3.62 17.89 -1.64
N ARG A 77 -3.01 16.84 -1.10
CA ARG A 77 -1.71 16.93 -0.42
C ARG A 77 -0.55 17.21 -1.38
N MET A 78 -0.70 16.89 -2.65
CA MET A 78 0.31 17.11 -3.69
C MET A 78 0.00 18.33 -4.56
N VAL A 79 -1.29 18.63 -4.76
CA VAL A 79 -1.80 19.67 -5.65
C VAL A 79 -2.80 20.53 -4.86
N PRO A 80 -2.38 21.67 -4.28
CA PRO A 80 -3.21 22.47 -3.38
C PRO A 80 -4.55 22.92 -3.98
N GLU A 81 -4.63 23.12 -5.30
CA GLU A 81 -5.86 23.49 -6.02
C GLU A 81 -6.98 22.46 -5.86
N MET A 82 -6.61 21.19 -5.61
CA MET A 82 -7.57 20.12 -5.34
C MET A 82 -8.26 20.27 -3.98
N GLN A 83 -7.77 21.12 -3.07
CA GLN A 83 -8.45 21.34 -1.78
C GLN A 83 -9.87 21.88 -1.98
N ARG A 84 -10.05 22.82 -2.91
CA ARG A 84 -11.37 23.34 -3.25
C ARG A 84 -12.27 22.28 -3.90
N VAL A 85 -11.67 21.36 -4.66
CA VAL A 85 -12.38 20.24 -5.30
C VAL A 85 -12.94 19.29 -4.24
N VAL A 86 -12.20 19.02 -3.15
CA VAL A 86 -12.68 18.20 -2.03
C VAL A 86 -13.88 18.85 -1.34
N GLU A 87 -13.84 20.16 -1.10
CA GLU A 87 -14.97 20.89 -0.50
C GLU A 87 -16.23 20.83 -1.36
N LEU A 88 -16.07 21.01 -2.68
CA LEU A 88 -17.17 20.91 -3.64
C LEU A 88 -17.72 19.48 -3.73
N PHE A 89 -16.85 18.46 -3.65
CA PHE A 89 -17.27 17.07 -3.57
C PHE A 89 -18.07 16.80 -2.29
N ASP A 90 -17.65 17.36 -1.15
CA ASP A 90 -18.36 17.23 0.12
C ASP A 90 -19.75 17.88 0.06
N ALA A 91 -19.88 19.01 -0.63
CA ALA A 91 -21.15 19.68 -0.92
C ALA A 91 -22.00 18.99 -2.02
N SER A 92 -21.50 17.89 -2.63
CA SER A 92 -22.13 17.20 -3.76
C SER A 92 -22.29 18.07 -5.03
N GLU A 93 -21.47 19.12 -5.17
CA GLU A 93 -21.41 20.01 -6.33
C GLU A 93 -20.41 19.47 -7.39
N TYR A 94 -20.65 18.27 -7.91
CA TYR A 94 -19.69 17.55 -8.77
C TYR A 94 -19.34 18.28 -10.07
N ALA A 95 -20.30 18.98 -10.67
CA ALA A 95 -20.06 19.74 -11.91
C ALA A 95 -19.09 20.93 -11.68
N ALA A 96 -19.26 21.65 -10.57
CA ALA A 96 -18.35 22.73 -10.18
C ALA A 96 -16.96 22.18 -9.78
N ALA A 97 -16.94 21.05 -9.07
CA ALA A 97 -15.71 20.35 -8.72
C ALA A 97 -14.92 19.95 -9.98
N LEU A 98 -15.58 19.42 -11.01
CA LEU A 98 -14.95 19.04 -12.29
C LEU A 98 -14.36 20.24 -13.04
N GLN A 99 -15.02 21.40 -13.00
CA GLN A 99 -14.51 22.63 -13.61
C GLN A 99 -13.29 23.18 -12.86
N THR A 100 -13.27 23.00 -11.54
CA THR A 100 -12.18 23.46 -10.67
C THR A 100 -10.95 22.53 -10.74
N ALA A 101 -11.16 21.23 -10.97
CA ALA A 101 -10.07 20.24 -10.99
C ALA A 101 -9.07 20.48 -12.14
N PRO A 102 -7.75 20.60 -11.86
CA PRO A 102 -6.74 20.80 -12.89
C PRO A 102 -6.73 19.72 -13.97
N TYR A 103 -6.49 20.08 -15.23
CA TYR A 103 -6.61 19.19 -16.39
C TYR A 103 -5.76 17.90 -16.30
N PHE A 104 -4.61 17.95 -15.64
CA PHE A 104 -3.70 16.80 -15.50
C PHE A 104 -4.12 15.82 -14.38
N CYS A 105 -5.16 16.13 -13.59
CA CYS A 105 -5.71 15.25 -12.57
C CYS A 105 -6.74 14.29 -13.20
N TYR A 106 -6.29 13.44 -14.13
CA TYR A 106 -7.17 12.62 -14.96
C TYR A 106 -8.10 11.72 -14.16
N GLN A 107 -7.56 11.01 -13.16
CA GLN A 107 -8.33 10.08 -12.34
C GLN A 107 -9.42 10.80 -11.53
N GLU A 108 -9.05 11.92 -10.91
CA GLU A 108 -9.96 12.72 -10.10
C GLU A 108 -11.06 13.33 -10.98
N ARG A 109 -10.71 13.77 -12.19
CA ARG A 109 -11.66 14.27 -13.17
C ARG A 109 -12.60 13.19 -13.69
N ASP A 110 -12.13 11.95 -13.88
CA ASP A 110 -12.97 10.84 -14.31
C ASP A 110 -14.01 10.45 -13.25
N ILE A 111 -13.61 10.49 -11.97
CA ILE A 111 -14.52 10.34 -10.83
C ILE A 111 -15.61 11.43 -10.88
N LEU A 112 -15.19 12.70 -10.94
CA LEU A 112 -16.12 13.84 -10.89
C LEU A 112 -17.05 13.90 -12.11
N ARG A 113 -16.56 13.53 -13.30
CA ARG A 113 -17.36 13.47 -14.53
C ARG A 113 -18.46 12.42 -14.47
N HIS A 114 -18.19 11.26 -13.87
CA HIS A 114 -19.23 10.24 -13.67
C HIS A 114 -20.30 10.76 -12.72
N LEU A 115 -19.88 11.29 -11.58
CA LEU A 115 -20.78 11.78 -10.53
C LEU A 115 -21.56 13.03 -10.93
N SER A 116 -21.05 13.85 -11.85
CA SER A 116 -21.82 14.99 -12.38
C SER A 116 -23.02 14.56 -13.23
N THR A 117 -22.94 13.37 -13.84
CA THR A 117 -24.02 12.83 -14.67
C THR A 117 -24.94 11.90 -13.88
N ASN A 118 -24.34 11.09 -13.00
CA ASN A 118 -25.04 10.12 -12.14
C ASN A 118 -24.74 10.44 -10.67
N PRO A 119 -25.39 11.46 -10.08
CA PRO A 119 -25.24 11.76 -8.67
C PRO A 119 -25.62 10.51 -7.87
N THR A 120 -24.81 10.13 -6.89
CA THR A 120 -24.93 8.94 -6.01
C THR A 120 -24.41 7.60 -6.55
N ASP A 121 -24.05 7.48 -7.84
CA ASP A 121 -23.44 6.26 -8.37
C ASP A 121 -21.92 6.22 -8.12
N TYR A 122 -21.55 6.00 -6.85
CA TYR A 122 -20.15 5.92 -6.43
C TYR A 122 -19.44 4.65 -6.94
N LEU A 123 -20.19 3.57 -7.18
CA LEU A 123 -19.61 2.33 -7.71
C LEU A 123 -19.24 2.50 -9.18
N GLY A 124 -20.15 3.04 -10.00
CA GLY A 124 -19.84 3.38 -11.38
C GLY A 124 -18.69 4.38 -11.48
N SER A 125 -18.64 5.36 -10.56
CA SER A 125 -17.54 6.31 -10.48
C SER A 125 -16.19 5.66 -10.12
N LEU A 126 -16.18 4.58 -9.34
CA LEU A 126 -14.95 3.82 -9.07
C LEU A 126 -14.54 3.01 -10.30
N GLN A 127 -15.51 2.50 -11.07
CA GLN A 127 -15.27 1.72 -12.29
C GLN A 127 -14.76 2.55 -13.46
N THR A 128 -14.88 3.89 -13.42
CA THR A 128 -14.25 4.77 -14.41
C THR A 128 -12.73 4.87 -14.23
N ILE A 129 -12.22 4.60 -13.02
CA ILE A 129 -10.77 4.54 -12.78
C ILE A 129 -10.19 3.32 -13.51
N SER A 130 -9.00 3.47 -14.09
CA SER A 130 -8.33 2.36 -14.77
C SER A 130 -8.22 1.13 -13.85
N ARG A 131 -8.49 -0.06 -14.40
CA ARG A 131 -8.51 -1.32 -13.65
C ARG A 131 -7.25 -1.55 -12.81
N THR A 132 -6.08 -1.23 -13.36
CA THR A 132 -4.79 -1.35 -12.68
C THR A 132 -4.72 -0.51 -11.41
N MET A 133 -5.20 0.74 -11.47
CA MET A 133 -5.20 1.65 -10.33
C MET A 133 -6.31 1.30 -9.33
N GLY A 134 -7.47 0.85 -9.80
CA GLY A 134 -8.52 0.31 -8.93
C GLY A 134 -8.03 -0.90 -8.11
N MET A 135 -7.35 -1.84 -8.77
CA MET A 135 -6.78 -3.03 -8.12
C MET A 135 -5.68 -2.69 -7.10
N MET A 136 -4.93 -1.60 -7.33
CA MET A 136 -3.87 -1.15 -6.42
C MET A 136 -4.40 -0.98 -4.98
N TYR A 137 -5.58 -0.37 -4.79
CA TYR A 137 -6.15 -0.16 -3.47
C TYR A 137 -6.38 -1.48 -2.71
N PHE A 138 -6.93 -2.49 -3.37
CA PHE A 138 -7.17 -3.81 -2.78
C PHE A 138 -5.86 -4.57 -2.52
N HIS A 139 -4.91 -4.50 -3.44
CA HIS A 139 -3.59 -5.10 -3.24
C HIS A 139 -2.83 -4.46 -2.08
N CYS A 140 -3.00 -3.17 -1.83
CA CYS A 140 -2.41 -2.52 -0.67
C CYS A 140 -3.01 -3.05 0.64
N VAL A 141 -4.31 -3.35 0.69
CA VAL A 141 -4.90 -4.02 1.87
C VAL A 141 -4.31 -5.40 2.08
N GLN A 142 -4.14 -6.18 1.02
CA GLN A 142 -3.49 -7.50 1.09
C GLN A 142 -2.05 -7.39 1.62
N SER A 143 -1.28 -6.42 1.12
CA SER A 143 0.06 -6.13 1.59
C SER A 143 0.09 -5.72 3.07
N LEU A 144 -0.90 -4.95 3.54
CA LEU A 144 -1.03 -4.57 4.95
C LEU A 144 -1.28 -5.79 5.83
N VAL A 145 -2.22 -6.65 5.43
CA VAL A 145 -2.55 -7.89 6.15
C VAL A 145 -1.33 -8.81 6.21
N TRP A 146 -0.60 -8.97 5.10
CA TRP A 146 0.64 -9.73 5.10
C TRP A 146 1.63 -9.12 6.11
N ASN A 147 1.97 -7.84 6.01
CA ASN A 147 2.91 -7.23 6.97
C ASN A 147 2.50 -7.47 8.44
N LEU A 148 1.21 -7.31 8.78
CA LEU A 148 0.72 -7.58 10.15
C LEU A 148 0.88 -9.05 10.56
N LEU A 149 0.54 -10.00 9.68
CA LEU A 149 0.69 -11.42 9.93
C LEU A 149 2.17 -11.84 10.03
N ALA A 150 3.06 -11.25 9.23
CA ALA A 150 4.51 -11.47 9.32
C ALA A 150 5.04 -11.08 10.69
N SER A 151 4.71 -9.85 11.11
CA SER A 151 5.16 -9.33 12.40
C SER A 151 4.61 -10.17 13.55
N SER A 152 3.34 -10.57 13.47
CA SER A 152 2.75 -11.46 14.49
C SER A 152 3.41 -12.83 14.51
N ARG A 153 3.67 -13.44 13.35
CA ARG A 153 4.27 -14.78 13.22
C ARG A 153 5.71 -14.82 13.71
N LEU A 154 6.47 -13.73 13.51
CA LEU A 154 7.88 -13.61 13.88
C LEU A 154 8.11 -12.90 15.22
N SER A 155 7.03 -12.47 15.91
CA SER A 155 7.13 -11.91 17.27
C SER A 155 7.67 -12.93 18.27
N ASP A 156 7.40 -14.22 18.04
CA ASP A 156 7.99 -15.32 18.78
C ASP A 156 9.26 -15.82 18.06
N LYS A 157 10.41 -15.59 18.71
CA LYS A 157 11.74 -15.97 18.22
C LYS A 157 11.92 -17.47 18.07
N GLY A 158 11.13 -18.29 18.78
CA GLY A 158 11.18 -19.76 18.66
C GLY A 158 10.69 -20.26 17.31
N ARG A 159 9.89 -19.44 16.61
CA ARG A 159 9.21 -19.85 15.39
C ARG A 159 9.95 -19.42 14.11
N ALA A 160 11.26 -19.19 14.19
CA ALA A 160 12.08 -18.84 13.02
C ALA A 160 12.08 -19.95 11.95
N HIS A 161 11.79 -21.18 12.35
CA HIS A 161 11.71 -22.35 11.48
C HIS A 161 10.25 -22.68 11.13
N ALA A 162 10.05 -23.43 10.05
CA ALA A 162 8.74 -23.92 9.66
C ALA A 162 8.20 -24.93 10.69
N GLU A 163 6.94 -24.76 11.07
CA GLU A 163 6.23 -25.62 12.02
C GLU A 163 5.13 -26.42 11.32
N VAL A 164 4.65 -27.50 11.94
CA VAL A 164 3.52 -28.28 11.41
C VAL A 164 2.31 -27.36 11.26
N GLY A 165 1.79 -27.25 10.03
CA GLY A 165 0.67 -26.37 9.68
C GLY A 165 1.08 -25.09 8.95
N ASP A 166 2.38 -24.76 8.88
CA ASP A 166 2.86 -23.68 8.02
C ASP A 166 2.75 -24.05 6.54
N LEU A 167 2.43 -23.05 5.71
CA LEU A 167 2.40 -23.19 4.26
C LEU A 167 3.82 -23.04 3.71
N VAL A 168 4.33 -24.10 3.10
CA VAL A 168 5.62 -24.08 2.39
C VAL A 168 5.37 -24.09 0.89
N LEU A 169 6.10 -23.24 0.16
CA LEU A 169 6.02 -23.22 -1.30
C LEU A 169 6.89 -24.35 -1.85
N GLU A 170 6.26 -25.38 -2.41
CA GLU A 170 6.97 -26.38 -3.21
C GLU A 170 7.48 -25.69 -4.47
N SER A 171 8.81 -25.56 -4.58
CA SER A 171 9.45 -24.73 -5.60
C SER A 171 9.39 -25.40 -6.98
N THR A 172 8.30 -25.14 -7.71
CA THR A 172 8.21 -25.41 -9.16
C THR A 172 9.15 -24.52 -10.00
N TYR A 173 9.75 -23.48 -9.40
CA TYR A 173 10.78 -22.66 -10.05
C TYR A 173 12.12 -23.40 -10.15
N GLN A 174 12.55 -24.05 -9.05
CA GLN A 174 13.76 -24.87 -9.06
C GLN A 174 13.64 -26.04 -10.06
N GLU A 175 12.47 -26.67 -10.19
CA GLU A 175 12.23 -27.69 -11.21
C GLU A 175 12.36 -27.14 -12.64
N ARG A 176 11.79 -25.97 -12.94
CA ARG A 176 11.89 -25.36 -14.29
C ARG A 176 13.31 -24.90 -14.63
N VAL A 177 14.04 -24.33 -13.68
CA VAL A 177 15.43 -23.92 -13.88
C VAL A 177 16.33 -25.16 -14.02
N ALA A 178 16.11 -26.22 -13.25
CA ALA A 178 16.82 -27.49 -13.37
C ALA A 178 16.56 -28.16 -14.74
N HIS A 179 15.32 -28.13 -15.23
CA HIS A 179 14.98 -28.66 -16.56
C HIS A 179 15.58 -27.83 -17.71
N GLN A 180 15.68 -26.51 -17.59
CA GLN A 180 16.35 -25.67 -18.60
C GLN A 180 17.88 -25.85 -18.62
N GLY A 181 18.51 -26.11 -17.46
CA GLY A 181 19.94 -26.43 -17.39
C GLY A 181 20.30 -27.80 -17.98
N CYS A 182 19.39 -28.78 -17.93
CA CYS A 182 19.62 -30.10 -18.51
C CYS A 182 19.48 -30.12 -20.05
N ALA A 183 18.63 -29.24 -20.62
CA ALA A 183 18.47 -29.10 -22.06
C ALA A 183 19.65 -28.37 -22.74
N ALA A 184 20.37 -27.51 -22.02
CA ALA A 184 21.52 -26.77 -22.55
C ALA A 184 22.82 -27.60 -22.62
N ASN A 185 22.88 -28.77 -21.98
CA ASN A 185 24.07 -29.63 -21.92
C ASN A 185 24.00 -30.86 -22.85
N ALA A 186 23.00 -30.93 -23.75
CA ALA A 186 22.81 -32.05 -24.68
C ALA A 186 23.23 -31.74 -26.13
N GLU A 187 23.76 -30.54 -26.40
CA GLU A 187 24.31 -30.15 -27.71
C GLU A 187 25.80 -29.79 -27.57
N PHE A 188 26.64 -30.80 -27.41
CA PHE A 188 28.06 -30.78 -27.77
C PHE A 188 28.49 -32.17 -28.24
#